data_AF-A0A060CNZ5-F1
#
_entry.id   AF-A0A060CNZ5-F1
#
_cell.length_a   1.000
_cell.length_b   1.000
_cell.length_c   1.000
_cell.angle_alpha   90.00
_cell.angle_beta   90.00
_cell.angle_gamma   90.00
#
_symmetry.space_group_name_H-M   'P 1'
#
loop_
_entity.id
_entity.type
_entity.pdbx_description
1 polymer ?
#
loop_
_entity_poly.entity_id
_entity_poly.type
_entity_poly.pdbx_seq_one_letter_code
_entity_poly.pdbx_strand_id
1 'polypeptide(L)'
;MKLLLADTGLLVKPVVSEGQDEVEMFLPDEKVYYNYFDYTVYHGAGYHSVPAPLDAIPLLVQSGHVIPRRERYRRSAGLQVHDPISLLITIDSVGDRAVGRLYLDDGESFDYQQGKYLLTEFTYAGGTLTATPVHVDNMFAKKYGSV
;
A
#
# COMPACT_ATOMS: atom_id res chain seq x y z
N MET A 1 8.59 -9.06 -16.83
CA MET A 1 8.37 -7.64 -16.48
C MET A 1 8.31 -7.55 -14.96
N LYS A 2 9.06 -6.63 -14.33
CA LYS A 2 9.07 -6.39 -12.87
C LYS A 2 8.54 -4.98 -12.65
N LEU A 3 7.59 -4.80 -11.74
CA LEU A 3 7.06 -3.48 -11.40
C LEU A 3 7.30 -3.26 -9.90
N LEU A 4 8.17 -2.31 -9.58
CA LEU A 4 8.24 -1.73 -8.25
C LEU A 4 7.41 -0.45 -8.29
N LEU A 5 6.32 -0.41 -7.51
CA LEU A 5 5.52 0.79 -7.33
C LEU A 5 6.24 1.66 -6.29
N ALA A 6 7.23 2.41 -6.79
CA ALA A 6 8.31 3.06 -6.05
C ALA A 6 7.96 3.52 -4.62
N ASP A 7 7.06 4.48 -4.49
CA ASP A 7 6.72 5.16 -3.24
C ASP A 7 5.72 4.40 -2.36
N THR A 8 5.18 3.28 -2.84
CA THR A 8 4.20 2.46 -2.10
C THR A 8 4.83 1.30 -1.35
N GLY A 9 6.08 0.93 -1.69
CA GLY A 9 6.72 -0.27 -1.14
C GLY A 9 6.21 -1.59 -1.73
N LEU A 10 5.31 -1.56 -2.71
CA LEU A 10 4.79 -2.76 -3.38
C LEU A 10 5.72 -3.21 -4.51
N LEU A 11 6.11 -4.48 -4.45
CA LEU A 11 6.93 -5.15 -5.45
C LEU A 11 6.14 -6.32 -6.06
N VAL A 12 5.84 -6.25 -7.35
CA VAL A 12 5.03 -7.27 -8.06
C VAL A 12 5.79 -7.87 -9.24
N LYS A 13 5.65 -9.19 -9.41
CA LYS A 13 6.15 -9.94 -10.57
C LYS A 13 5.08 -10.92 -11.06
N PRO A 14 4.18 -10.51 -11.98
CA PRO A 14 3.15 -11.39 -12.51
C PRO A 14 3.76 -12.60 -13.23
N VAL A 15 3.08 -13.75 -13.16
CA VAL A 15 3.39 -14.93 -13.97
C VAL A 15 3.00 -14.64 -15.42
N VAL A 16 3.94 -14.83 -16.35
CA VAL A 16 3.74 -14.53 -17.79
C VAL A 16 4.12 -15.70 -18.70
N SER A 17 4.36 -16.87 -18.11
CA SER A 17 4.78 -18.09 -18.78
C SER A 17 3.84 -19.23 -18.36
N GLU A 18 3.47 -20.08 -19.32
CA GLU A 18 2.60 -21.22 -19.08
C GLU A 18 3.27 -22.24 -18.13
N GLY A 19 2.46 -22.84 -17.25
CA GLY A 19 2.88 -23.96 -16.39
C GLY A 19 3.81 -23.59 -15.23
N GLN A 20 4.07 -22.30 -14.97
CA GLN A 20 4.86 -21.89 -13.81
C GLN A 20 4.01 -21.80 -12.54
N ASP A 21 4.55 -22.32 -11.45
CA ASP A 21 3.99 -22.30 -10.09
C ASP A 21 4.88 -21.52 -9.09
N GLU A 22 5.99 -20.94 -9.58
CA GLU A 22 6.89 -20.06 -8.84
C GLU A 22 7.46 -18.96 -9.75
N VAL A 23 7.89 -17.85 -9.15
CA VAL A 23 8.62 -16.78 -9.85
C VAL A 23 9.84 -16.34 -9.06
N GLU A 24 10.95 -16.13 -9.78
CA GLU A 24 12.19 -15.62 -9.16
C GLU A 24 12.15 -14.07 -9.00
N MET A 25 11.91 -13.56 -7.80
CA MET A 25 11.82 -12.12 -7.52
C MET A 25 13.16 -11.58 -7.02
N PHE A 26 13.67 -10.51 -7.67
CA PHE A 26 14.87 -9.81 -7.19
C PHE A 26 14.50 -8.78 -6.11
N LEU A 27 15.03 -8.92 -4.90
CA LEU A 27 14.94 -7.94 -3.82
C LEU A 27 16.15 -6.99 -3.89
N PRO A 28 15.94 -5.67 -4.05
CA PRO A 28 17.02 -4.72 -4.31
C PRO A 28 17.87 -4.33 -3.10
N ASP A 29 17.42 -4.60 -1.87
CA ASP A 29 18.06 -4.16 -0.64
C ASP A 29 17.90 -5.18 0.50
N GLU A 30 18.56 -4.90 1.62
CA GLU A 30 18.56 -5.76 2.82
C GLU A 30 17.31 -5.62 3.69
N LYS A 31 16.32 -4.84 3.24
CA LYS A 31 15.07 -4.69 3.99
C LYS A 31 14.28 -6.00 3.96
N VAL A 32 13.42 -6.16 4.95
CA VAL A 32 12.44 -7.24 4.99
C VAL A 32 11.34 -7.01 3.97
N TYR A 33 10.96 -8.06 3.26
CA TYR A 33 9.80 -8.09 2.37
C TYR A 33 8.79 -9.10 2.87
N TYR A 34 7.51 -8.75 2.81
CA TYR A 34 6.39 -9.59 3.22
C TYR A 34 5.55 -9.96 2.01
N ASN A 35 5.17 -11.21 1.86
CA ASN A 35 4.08 -11.56 0.95
C ASN A 35 2.82 -10.80 1.39
N TYR A 36 2.16 -10.12 0.44
CA TYR A 36 1.01 -9.25 0.75
C TYR A 36 -0.19 -9.99 1.35
N PHE A 37 -0.37 -11.27 1.03
CA PHE A 37 -1.55 -12.04 1.38
C PHE A 37 -1.38 -12.88 2.65
N ASP A 38 -0.26 -13.59 2.77
CA ASP A 38 -0.01 -14.53 3.87
C ASP A 38 1.07 -14.06 4.86
N TYR A 39 1.71 -12.92 4.58
CA TYR A 39 2.78 -12.32 5.37
C TYR A 39 4.04 -13.18 5.53
N THR A 40 4.25 -14.17 4.65
CA THR A 40 5.53 -14.88 4.52
C THR A 40 6.67 -13.88 4.35
N VAL A 41 7.75 -14.10 5.10
CA VAL A 41 8.86 -13.16 5.23
C VAL A 41 10.03 -13.55 4.34
N TYR A 42 10.58 -12.57 3.62
CA TYR A 42 11.77 -12.69 2.80
C TYR A 42 12.85 -11.72 3.29
N HIS A 43 14.04 -12.24 3.53
CA HIS A 43 15.21 -11.49 4.02
C HIS A 43 16.34 -11.52 3.01
N GLY A 44 17.12 -10.44 2.95
CA GLY A 44 18.35 -10.38 2.18
C GLY A 44 18.15 -9.95 0.73
N ALA A 45 19.08 -9.16 0.22
CA ALA A 45 19.08 -8.74 -1.18
C ALA A 45 19.36 -9.93 -2.11
N GLY A 46 18.90 -9.84 -3.36
CA GLY A 46 19.13 -10.86 -4.39
C GLY A 46 17.87 -11.56 -4.87
N TYR A 47 18.03 -12.71 -5.52
CA TYR A 47 16.93 -13.46 -6.10
C TYR A 47 16.30 -14.42 -5.08
N HIS A 48 14.98 -14.40 -5.01
CA HIS A 48 14.16 -15.25 -4.13
C HIS A 48 13.12 -16.00 -4.96
N SER A 49 12.95 -17.30 -4.72
CA SER A 49 11.81 -18.02 -5.29
C SER A 49 10.55 -17.72 -4.48
N VAL A 50 9.52 -17.21 -5.16
CA VAL A 50 8.23 -16.86 -4.57
C VAL A 50 7.15 -17.75 -5.17
N PRO A 51 6.37 -18.49 -4.35
CA PRO A 51 5.26 -19.30 -4.84
C PRO A 51 4.25 -18.46 -5.64
N ALA A 52 3.84 -19.02 -6.76
CA ALA A 52 2.95 -18.40 -7.74
C ALA A 52 2.00 -19.44 -8.36
N PRO A 53 1.27 -20.26 -7.56
CA PRO A 53 0.23 -21.14 -8.12
C PRO A 53 -0.83 -20.32 -8.87
N LEU A 54 -1.67 -21.02 -9.64
CA LEU A 54 -2.63 -20.39 -10.56
C LEU A 54 -3.55 -19.35 -9.91
N ASP A 55 -3.83 -19.49 -8.62
CA ASP A 55 -4.70 -18.61 -7.82
C ASP A 55 -3.95 -17.53 -7.02
N ALA A 56 -2.62 -17.44 -7.16
CA ALA A 56 -1.79 -16.49 -6.42
C ALA A 56 -1.24 -15.37 -7.31
N ILE A 57 -1.08 -14.20 -6.71
CA ILE A 57 -0.40 -13.05 -7.31
C ILE A 57 0.91 -12.85 -6.56
N PRO A 58 2.08 -12.99 -7.21
CA PRO A 58 3.37 -12.73 -6.57
C PRO A 58 3.54 -11.24 -6.30
N LEU A 59 3.22 -10.85 -5.07
CA LEU A 59 3.21 -9.49 -4.57
C LEU A 59 3.85 -9.44 -3.20
N LEU A 60 4.96 -8.71 -3.12
CA LEU A 60 5.70 -8.46 -1.89
C LEU A 60 5.53 -7.01 -1.46
N VAL A 61 5.62 -6.77 -0.16
CA VAL A 61 5.59 -5.46 0.48
C VAL A 61 6.88 -5.26 1.24
N GLN A 62 7.66 -4.26 0.85
CA GLN A 62 8.87 -3.86 1.57
C GLN A 62 8.50 -3.30 2.96
N SER A 63 9.35 -3.52 3.96
CA SER A 63 9.25 -2.86 5.26
C SER A 63 9.48 -1.34 5.18
N GLY A 64 8.90 -0.61 6.13
CA GLY A 64 8.99 0.84 6.23
C GLY A 64 7.87 1.60 5.52
N HIS A 65 6.78 0.92 5.16
CA HIS A 65 5.66 1.52 4.43
C HIS A 65 4.34 1.41 5.20
N VAL A 66 3.50 2.45 5.07
CA VAL A 66 2.10 2.45 5.51
C VAL A 66 1.21 2.50 4.27
N ILE A 67 0.44 1.45 4.03
CA ILE A 67 -0.37 1.30 2.82
C ILE A 67 -1.85 1.45 3.18
N PRO A 68 -2.50 2.54 2.76
CA PRO A 68 -3.95 2.67 2.89
C PRO A 68 -4.67 1.81 1.86
N ARG A 69 -5.68 1.06 2.29
CA ARG A 69 -6.53 0.23 1.43
C ARG A 69 -7.98 0.20 1.90
N ARG A 70 -8.91 -0.06 0.97
CA ARG A 70 -10.31 -0.33 1.28
C ARG A 70 -10.57 -1.82 1.22
N GLU A 71 -10.81 -2.44 2.37
CA GLU A 71 -11.01 -3.90 2.48
C GLU A 71 -12.41 -4.34 2.06
N ARG A 72 -13.38 -3.43 2.09
CA ARG A 72 -14.76 -3.73 1.73
C ARG A 72 -14.88 -3.82 0.21
N TYR A 73 -14.99 -5.05 -0.29
CA TYR A 73 -15.28 -5.28 -1.70
C TYR A 73 -16.68 -4.76 -2.06
N ARG A 74 -16.76 -3.95 -3.13
CA ARG A 74 -18.02 -3.44 -3.69
C ARG A 74 -18.06 -3.70 -5.19
N ARG A 75 -19.25 -3.52 -5.78
CA ARG A 75 -19.48 -3.71 -7.22
C ARG A 75 -18.84 -2.63 -8.10
N SER A 76 -18.43 -1.49 -7.51
CA SER A 76 -17.79 -0.38 -8.21
C SER A 76 -17.04 0.51 -7.23
N ALA A 77 -16.05 1.28 -7.71
CA ALA A 77 -15.28 2.23 -6.91
C ALA A 77 -16.16 3.35 -6.32
N GLY A 78 -17.20 3.80 -7.04
CA GLY A 78 -18.15 4.81 -6.55
C GLY A 78 -18.90 4.35 -5.28
N LEU A 79 -19.15 3.04 -5.14
CA LEU A 79 -19.77 2.47 -3.93
C LEU A 79 -18.78 2.33 -2.76
N GLN A 80 -17.48 2.49 -2.99
CA GLN A 80 -16.42 2.41 -1.97
C GLN A 80 -16.03 3.77 -1.40
N VAL A 81 -16.50 4.89 -1.97
CA VAL A 81 -16.07 6.25 -1.61
C VAL A 81 -16.13 6.49 -0.09
N HIS A 82 -17.19 6.01 0.56
CA HIS A 82 -17.45 6.16 2.00
C HIS A 82 -17.08 4.93 2.84
N ASP A 83 -16.44 3.91 2.26
CA ASP A 83 -15.96 2.79 3.03
C ASP A 83 -14.71 3.17 3.87
N PRO A 84 -14.56 2.60 5.07
CA PRO A 84 -13.42 2.87 5.94
C PRO A 84 -12.11 2.46 5.27
N ILE A 85 -11.07 3.22 5.58
CA ILE A 85 -9.69 2.93 5.17
C ILE A 85 -9.04 2.04 6.24
N SER A 86 -8.41 0.96 5.80
CA SER A 86 -7.52 0.12 6.59
C SER A 86 -6.09 0.47 6.26
N LEU A 87 -5.21 0.50 7.27
CA LEU A 87 -3.79 0.80 7.11
C LEU A 87 -2.98 -0.49 7.34
N LEU A 88 -2.29 -0.96 6.31
CA LEU A 88 -1.29 -2.02 6.45
C LEU A 88 0.05 -1.35 6.77
N ILE A 89 0.64 -1.68 7.93
CA ILE A 89 1.93 -1.12 8.37
C ILE A 89 2.95 -2.24 8.32
N THR A 90 3.98 -2.08 7.49
CA THR A 90 5.10 -3.03 7.39
C THR A 90 6.33 -2.44 8.07
N ILE A 91 6.93 -3.20 8.99
CA ILE A 91 8.14 -2.84 9.73
C ILE A 91 9.10 -4.01 9.71
N ASP A 92 10.40 -3.76 9.87
CA ASP A 92 11.41 -4.82 9.93
C ASP A 92 11.48 -5.37 11.36
N SER A 93 11.58 -4.47 12.34
CA SER A 93 11.67 -4.78 13.76
C SER A 93 10.79 -3.87 14.62
N VAL A 94 10.54 -4.30 15.86
CA VAL A 94 9.78 -3.51 16.84
C VAL A 94 10.53 -2.21 17.13
N GLY A 95 9.92 -1.08 16.75
CA GLY A 95 10.48 0.26 16.94
C GLY A 95 10.80 0.99 15.63
N ASP A 96 10.80 0.28 14.50
CA ASP A 96 11.12 0.86 13.20
C ASP A 96 10.09 1.86 12.70
N ARG A 97 10.57 2.70 11.78
CA ARG A 97 9.78 3.74 11.13
C ARG A 97 9.11 3.20 9.88
N ALA A 98 7.82 3.47 9.73
CA ALA A 98 7.10 3.30 8.47
C ALA A 98 6.37 4.59 8.08
N VAL A 99 6.29 4.87 6.78
CA VAL A 99 5.64 6.08 6.24
C VAL A 99 4.68 5.75 5.11
N GLY A 100 3.64 6.54 4.95
CA GLY A 100 2.70 6.42 3.85
C GLY A 100 1.82 7.65 3.72
N ARG A 101 1.10 7.76 2.60
CA ARG A 101 0.22 8.90 2.33
C ARG A 101 -1.10 8.43 1.78
N LEU A 102 -2.16 9.16 2.12
CA LEU A 102 -3.49 9.00 1.56
C LEU A 102 -3.95 10.33 0.99
N TYR A 103 -4.27 10.30 -0.30
CA TYR A 103 -4.92 11.38 -1.01
C TYR A 103 -6.39 11.03 -1.27
N LEU A 104 -7.30 11.95 -1.00
CA LEU A 104 -8.73 11.80 -1.27
C LEU A 104 -9.30 13.08 -1.87
N ASP A 105 -9.91 12.97 -3.06
CA ASP A 105 -10.74 13.99 -3.69
C ASP A 105 -12.12 13.40 -4.04
N ASP A 106 -12.93 14.10 -4.83
CA ASP A 106 -14.24 13.59 -5.25
C ASP A 106 -14.17 12.53 -6.36
N GLY A 107 -12.99 12.31 -6.97
CA GLY A 107 -12.73 11.35 -8.03
C GLY A 107 -13.38 11.67 -9.39
N GLU A 108 -14.04 12.82 -9.55
CA GLU A 108 -14.87 13.13 -10.72
C GLU A 108 -14.61 14.53 -11.30
N SER A 109 -14.37 15.54 -10.46
CA SER A 109 -14.29 16.94 -10.87
C SER A 109 -12.84 17.47 -10.86
N PHE A 110 -12.66 18.73 -11.30
CA PHE A 110 -11.39 19.45 -11.20
C PHE A 110 -11.27 20.28 -9.91
N ASP A 111 -12.18 20.09 -8.94
CA ASP A 111 -12.18 20.89 -7.71
C ASP A 111 -10.93 20.71 -6.85
N TYR A 112 -10.18 19.62 -7.05
CA TYR A 112 -8.88 19.43 -6.42
C TYR A 112 -7.89 20.56 -6.78
N GLN A 113 -8.00 21.16 -7.97
CA GLN A 113 -7.17 22.31 -8.40
C GLN A 113 -7.46 23.57 -7.59
N GLN A 114 -8.67 23.65 -6.99
CA GLN A 114 -9.09 24.70 -6.06
C GLN A 114 -8.82 24.31 -4.60
N GLY A 115 -8.13 23.19 -4.36
CA GLY A 115 -7.80 22.71 -3.02
C GLY A 115 -8.86 21.83 -2.37
N LYS A 116 -9.91 21.37 -3.07
CA LYS A 116 -10.94 20.51 -2.47
C LYS A 116 -10.52 19.04 -2.46
N TYR A 117 -9.55 18.73 -1.59
CA TYR A 117 -9.07 17.37 -1.36
C TYR A 117 -8.55 17.25 0.08
N LEU A 118 -8.21 16.02 0.49
CA LEU A 118 -7.49 15.70 1.72
C LEU A 118 -6.17 15.02 1.35
N LEU A 119 -5.10 15.43 2.03
CA LEU A 119 -3.83 14.72 1.99
C LEU A 119 -3.38 14.47 3.42
N THR A 120 -3.29 13.21 3.79
CA THR A 120 -2.83 12.77 5.12
C THR A 120 -1.54 11.99 4.98
N GLU A 121 -0.53 12.33 5.78
CA GLU A 121 0.68 11.54 5.94
C GLU A 121 0.58 10.69 7.20
N PHE A 122 0.82 9.39 7.06
CA PHE A 122 0.90 8.46 8.17
C PHE A 122 2.38 8.19 8.49
N THR A 123 2.72 8.31 9.76
CA THR A 123 4.04 7.91 10.27
C THR A 123 3.84 6.96 11.43
N TYR A 124 4.37 5.75 11.31
CA TYR A 124 4.57 4.85 12.43
C TYR A 124 6.02 4.97 12.91
N ALA A 125 6.23 5.16 14.22
CA ALA A 125 7.55 5.13 14.83
C ALA A 125 7.43 4.80 16.32
N GLY A 126 8.30 3.93 16.85
CA GLY A 126 8.34 3.66 18.28
C GLY A 126 7.02 3.16 18.88
N GLY A 127 6.25 2.36 18.14
CA GLY A 127 4.95 1.84 18.60
C GLY A 127 3.77 2.80 18.47
N THR A 128 4.00 4.02 17.96
CA THR A 128 2.96 5.04 17.79
C THR A 128 2.71 5.27 16.31
N LEU A 129 1.43 5.21 15.90
CA LEU A 129 0.96 5.66 14.60
C LEU A 129 0.42 7.08 14.73
N THR A 130 0.95 8.00 13.92
CA THR A 130 0.49 9.38 13.81
C THR A 130 -0.07 9.63 12.41
N ALA A 131 -1.25 10.24 12.35
CA ALA A 131 -1.83 10.78 11.13
C ALA A 131 -1.65 12.31 11.15
N THR A 132 -0.91 12.85 10.19
CA THR A 132 -0.66 14.28 10.05
C THR A 132 -1.35 14.80 8.80
N PRO A 133 -2.36 15.67 8.94
CA PRO A 133 -2.97 16.33 7.79
C PRO A 133 -1.95 17.27 7.15
N VAL A 134 -1.57 16.98 5.90
CA VAL A 134 -0.71 17.84 5.07
C VAL A 134 -1.55 18.88 4.35
N HIS A 135 -2.76 18.51 3.93
CA HIS A 135 -3.75 19.41 3.35
C HIS A 135 -5.17 19.00 3.76
N VAL A 136 -5.99 19.98 4.12
CA VAL A 136 -7.39 19.78 4.51
C VAL A 136 -8.24 20.90 3.94
N ASP A 137 -9.26 20.55 3.16
CA ASP A 137 -10.41 21.42 2.97
C ASP A 137 -11.53 21.06 3.95
N ASN A 138 -11.91 22.02 4.79
CA ASN A 138 -12.87 21.79 5.88
C ASN A 138 -14.28 21.45 5.38
N MET A 139 -14.66 21.91 4.18
CA MET A 139 -15.98 21.60 3.59
C MET A 139 -15.99 20.20 3.00
N PHE A 140 -14.92 19.82 2.31
CA PHE A 140 -14.70 18.49 1.77
C PHE A 140 -14.59 17.44 2.89
N ALA A 141 -13.82 17.71 3.94
CA ALA A 141 -13.66 16.82 5.10
C ALA A 141 -15.01 16.48 5.77
N LYS A 142 -15.90 17.47 5.91
CA LYS A 142 -17.25 17.26 6.46
C LYS A 142 -18.13 16.37 5.57
N LYS A 143 -17.94 16.41 4.25
CA LYS A 143 -18.75 15.68 3.28
C LYS A 143 -18.28 14.24 3.08
N TYR A 144 -16.97 14.02 3.08
CA TYR A 144 -16.37 12.71 2.73
C TYR A 144 -15.78 11.96 3.93
N GLY A 145 -15.77 12.58 5.11
CA GLY A 145 -15.18 12.03 6.33
C GLY A 145 -13.69 12.34 6.43
N SER A 146 -13.25 12.79 7.60
CA SER A 146 -11.84 12.87 7.96
C SER A 146 -11.37 11.51 8.48
N VAL A 147 -10.17 11.10 8.09
CA VAL A 147 -9.44 9.97 8.71
C VAL A 147 -8.79 10.46 10.00
#